data_AF-A0A0F8XGQ4-F1
#
_entry.id   AF-A0A0F8XGQ4-F1
#
_cell.length_a   1.000
_cell.length_b   1.000
_cell.length_c   1.000
_cell.angle_alpha   90.00
_cell.angle_beta   90.00
_cell.angle_gamma   90.00
#
_symmetry.space_group_name_H-M   'P 1'
#
loop_
_entity.id
_entity.type
_entity.pdbx_description
1 polymer ?
#
loop_
_entity_poly.entity_id
_entity_poly.type
_entity_poly.pdbx_seq_one_letter_code
_entity_poly.pdbx_strand_id
1 'polypeptide(L)'
;MSAFIVDDSAINRVVSHIYMHAGRNSMLGVSYMRALENYPLHLNEGLNKLADDMFKLNVLAVDIRYPSDPDVKSEIDEFQYKFTPDTGSLHQVLASLRCWLYQCSEGDIPETSGLYEAMTKIKHSLAYEIIDASPEWKATTWG
;
A
#
# COMPACT_ATOMS: atom_id res chain seq x y z
N MET A 1 -7.07 -15.99 -7.37
CA MET A 1 -7.35 -16.00 -5.91
C MET A 1 -8.70 -15.31 -5.73
N SER A 2 -9.38 -15.46 -4.58
CA SER A 2 -10.61 -14.69 -4.30
C SER A 2 -10.26 -13.23 -3.96
N ALA A 3 -11.18 -12.29 -4.18
CA ALA A 3 -11.02 -10.95 -3.62
C ALA A 3 -11.54 -10.88 -2.18
N PHE A 4 -10.94 -10.02 -1.37
CA PHE A 4 -11.33 -9.77 0.02
C PHE A 4 -10.84 -8.39 0.50
N ILE A 5 -11.43 -7.92 1.58
CA ILE A 5 -10.99 -6.70 2.27
C ILE A 5 -9.74 -7.04 3.08
N VAL A 6 -8.63 -6.36 2.81
CA VAL A 6 -7.38 -6.62 3.54
C VAL A 6 -7.50 -6.16 4.99
N ASP A 7 -6.86 -6.90 5.90
CA ASP A 7 -6.78 -6.50 7.30
C ASP A 7 -6.14 -5.11 7.47
N ASP A 8 -6.58 -4.38 8.49
CA ASP A 8 -5.98 -3.10 8.92
C ASP A 8 -4.47 -3.16 9.01
N SER A 9 -3.92 -4.27 9.50
CA SER A 9 -2.48 -4.46 9.68
C SER A 9 -1.71 -4.35 8.35
N ALA A 10 -2.30 -4.76 7.22
CA ALA A 10 -1.67 -4.67 5.91
C ALA A 10 -1.49 -3.21 5.49
N ILE A 11 -2.55 -2.40 5.60
CA ILE A 11 -2.52 -0.96 5.27
C ILE A 11 -1.64 -0.21 6.28
N ASN A 12 -1.82 -0.46 7.57
CA ASN A 12 -1.06 0.15 8.65
C ASN A 12 0.45 -0.04 8.46
N ARG A 13 0.89 -1.23 8.07
CA ARG A 13 2.31 -1.53 7.84
C ARG A 13 2.89 -0.76 6.67
N VAL A 14 2.14 -0.61 5.58
CA VAL A 14 2.55 0.19 4.42
C VAL A 14 2.63 1.66 4.80
N VAL A 15 1.58 2.21 5.41
CA VAL A 15 1.51 3.63 5.78
C VAL A 15 2.56 3.99 6.83
N SER A 16 2.80 3.11 7.80
CA SER A 16 3.85 3.29 8.81
C SER A 16 5.24 3.33 8.17
N HIS A 17 5.51 2.45 7.21
CA HIS A 17 6.76 2.47 6.47
C HIS A 17 6.93 3.76 5.65
N ILE A 18 5.87 4.20 4.97
CA ILE A 18 5.88 5.49 4.24
C ILE A 18 6.18 6.63 5.20
N TYR A 19 5.48 6.72 6.34
CA TYR A 19 5.72 7.75 7.35
C TYR A 19 7.17 7.78 7.84
N MET A 20 7.75 6.61 8.15
CA MET A 20 9.11 6.53 8.67
C MET A 20 10.17 7.02 7.68
N HIS A 21 9.91 6.92 6.37
CA HIS A 21 10.89 7.21 5.31
C HIS A 21 10.57 8.49 4.51
N ALA A 22 9.31 8.94 4.49
CA ALA A 22 8.91 10.18 3.84
C ALA A 22 9.66 11.37 4.47
N GLY A 23 10.20 12.23 3.61
CA GLY A 23 10.98 13.39 4.06
C GLY A 23 12.42 13.09 4.52
N ARG A 24 12.85 11.81 4.54
CA ARG A 24 14.28 11.51 4.67
C ARG A 24 14.99 11.82 3.35
N ASN A 25 16.25 12.28 3.44
CA ASN A 25 17.09 12.50 2.26
C ASN A 25 17.63 11.17 1.71
N SER A 26 16.72 10.29 1.29
CA SER A 26 17.00 9.03 0.62
C SER A 26 16.23 8.94 -0.68
N MET A 27 16.71 8.12 -1.63
CA MET A 27 16.01 7.89 -2.90
C MET A 27 14.57 7.41 -2.66
N LEU A 28 14.38 6.55 -1.67
CA LEU A 28 13.07 6.04 -1.26
C LEU A 28 12.15 7.16 -0.73
N GLY A 29 12.66 8.00 0.18
CA GLY A 29 11.90 9.12 0.74
C GLY A 29 11.46 10.13 -0.32
N VAL A 30 12.33 10.45 -1.27
CA VAL A 30 11.99 11.32 -2.42
C VAL A 30 10.95 10.67 -3.33
N SER A 31 11.08 9.37 -3.60
CA SER A 31 10.10 8.62 -4.39
C SER A 31 8.71 8.65 -3.76
N TYR A 32 8.62 8.51 -2.43
CA TYR A 32 7.35 8.53 -1.71
C TYR A 32 6.68 9.90 -1.77
N MET A 33 7.44 10.97 -1.49
CA MET A 33 6.93 12.33 -1.55
C MET A 33 6.42 12.71 -2.94
N ARG A 34 7.08 12.25 -4.01
CA ARG A 34 6.61 12.47 -5.38
C ARG A 34 5.38 11.64 -5.74
N ALA A 35 5.34 10.38 -5.33
CA ALA A 35 4.21 9.50 -5.63
C ALA A 35 2.93 9.89 -4.89
N LEU A 36 3.06 10.49 -3.70
CA LEU A 36 1.95 10.81 -2.79
C LEU A 36 1.86 12.30 -2.49
N GLU A 37 2.17 13.16 -3.47
CA GLU A 37 2.23 14.63 -3.30
C GLU A 37 0.92 15.25 -2.78
N ASN A 38 -0.22 14.59 -3.02
CA ASN A 38 -1.54 15.01 -2.55
C ASN A 38 -1.82 14.67 -1.07
N TYR A 39 -0.91 13.98 -0.40
CA TYR A 39 -1.04 13.59 0.99
C TYR A 39 0.00 14.34 1.85
N PRO A 40 -0.42 15.07 2.89
CA PRO A 40 0.53 15.70 3.81
C PRO A 40 1.12 14.64 4.77
N LEU A 41 2.04 13.80 4.27
CA LEU A 41 2.60 12.62 4.97
C LEU A 41 3.35 12.91 6.28
N HIS A 42 3.65 14.19 6.54
CA HIS A 42 4.28 14.64 7.78
C HIS A 42 3.25 14.95 8.89
N LEU A 43 1.95 14.89 8.58
CA LEU A 43 0.85 15.11 9.51
C LEU A 43 0.08 13.81 9.72
N ASN A 44 -0.36 13.56 10.95
CA ASN A 44 -1.24 12.42 11.26
C ASN A 44 -2.51 12.42 10.41
N GLU A 45 -3.06 13.60 10.10
CA GLU A 45 -4.22 13.73 9.21
C GLU A 45 -3.93 13.21 7.80
N GLY A 46 -2.76 13.51 7.24
CA GLY A 46 -2.37 13.01 5.93
C GLY A 46 -2.17 11.50 5.89
N LEU A 47 -1.61 10.93 6.96
CA LEU A 47 -1.46 9.47 7.11
C LEU A 47 -2.82 8.79 7.25
N ASN A 48 -3.71 9.34 8.09
CA ASN A 48 -5.07 8.83 8.24
C ASN A 48 -5.82 8.89 6.92
N LYS A 49 -5.68 9.99 6.18
CA LYS A 49 -6.30 10.15 4.86
C LYS A 49 -5.75 9.14 3.85
N LEU A 50 -4.43 8.95 3.80
CA LEU A 50 -3.82 7.97 2.90
C LEU A 50 -4.36 6.57 3.18
N ALA A 51 -4.39 6.21 4.45
CA ALA A 51 -4.81 4.90 4.90
C ALA A 51 -6.31 4.63 4.64
N ASP A 52 -7.15 5.64 4.89
CA ASP A 52 -8.58 5.62 4.58
C ASP A 52 -8.84 5.51 3.06
N ASP A 53 -8.11 6.28 2.23
CA ASP A 53 -8.23 6.18 0.77
C ASP A 53 -7.76 4.81 0.25
N MET A 54 -6.71 4.22 0.84
CA MET A 54 -6.27 2.86 0.52
C MET A 54 -7.33 1.83 0.86
N PHE A 55 -7.96 1.96 2.03
CA PHE A 55 -9.03 1.08 2.48
C PHE A 55 -10.25 1.19 1.56
N LYS A 56 -10.73 2.41 1.29
CA LYS A 56 -11.86 2.66 0.39
C LYS A 56 -11.67 2.10 -1.01
N LEU A 57 -10.45 2.16 -1.55
CA LEU A 57 -10.16 1.59 -2.85
C LEU A 57 -10.27 0.06 -2.84
N ASN A 58 -9.80 -0.59 -1.78
CA ASN A 58 -9.94 -2.04 -1.63
C ASN A 58 -11.40 -2.47 -1.41
N VAL A 59 -12.16 -1.73 -0.60
CA VAL A 59 -13.61 -1.94 -0.46
C VAL A 59 -14.32 -1.81 -1.81
N LEU A 60 -14.05 -0.75 -2.55
CA LEU A 60 -14.62 -0.53 -3.88
C LEU A 60 -14.29 -1.69 -4.83
N ALA A 61 -13.05 -2.19 -4.78
CA ALA A 61 -12.61 -3.30 -5.58
C ALA A 61 -13.39 -4.58 -5.33
N VAL A 62 -13.57 -4.91 -4.04
CA VAL A 62 -14.32 -6.09 -3.59
C VAL A 62 -15.81 -5.94 -3.95
N ASP A 63 -16.38 -4.74 -3.75
CA ASP A 63 -17.79 -4.47 -4.04
C ASP A 63 -18.13 -4.60 -5.53
N ILE A 64 -17.27 -4.08 -6.41
CA ILE A 64 -17.43 -4.22 -7.87
C ILE A 64 -17.50 -5.70 -8.29
N ARG A 65 -16.76 -6.56 -7.60
CA ARG A 65 -16.66 -7.98 -7.92
C ARG A 65 -17.82 -8.79 -7.37
N TYR A 66 -18.33 -8.41 -6.20
CA TYR A 66 -19.37 -9.12 -5.48
C TYR A 66 -20.56 -8.21 -5.11
N PRO A 67 -21.20 -7.52 -6.07
CA PRO A 67 -22.16 -6.44 -5.80
C PRO A 67 -23.47 -6.91 -5.13
N SER A 68 -23.73 -8.22 -5.14
CA SER A 68 -24.94 -8.83 -4.58
C SER A 68 -24.64 -9.86 -3.49
N ASP A 69 -23.39 -9.93 -3.02
CA ASP A 69 -23.00 -10.83 -1.93
C ASP A 69 -23.31 -10.15 -0.57
N PRO A 70 -24.29 -10.67 0.20
CA PRO A 70 -24.70 -10.05 1.46
C PRO A 70 -23.62 -10.14 2.53
N ASP A 71 -22.77 -11.17 2.50
CA ASP A 71 -21.70 -11.35 3.49
C ASP A 71 -20.62 -10.27 3.28
N VAL A 72 -20.26 -10.03 2.02
CA VAL A 72 -19.33 -8.95 1.64
C VAL A 72 -19.90 -7.59 2.02
N LYS A 73 -21.18 -7.32 1.76
CA LYS A 73 -21.81 -6.05 2.14
C LYS A 73 -21.79 -5.83 3.67
N SER A 74 -22.09 -6.87 4.45
CA SER A 74 -22.02 -6.81 5.92
C SER A 74 -20.60 -6.51 6.40
N GLU A 75 -19.60 -7.16 5.81
CA GLU A 75 -18.18 -6.93 6.15
C GLU A 75 -17.77 -5.48 5.86
N ILE A 76 -18.20 -4.91 4.72
CA ILE A 76 -17.94 -3.51 4.37
C ILE A 76 -18.59 -2.55 5.38
N ASP A 77 -19.86 -2.78 5.72
CA ASP A 77 -20.64 -1.88 6.59
C ASP A 77 -20.15 -1.89 8.05
N GLU A 78 -19.63 -3.01 8.53
CA GLU A 78 -19.12 -3.16 9.90
C GLU A 78 -17.69 -2.61 10.08
N PHE A 79 -16.94 -2.44 8.98
CA PHE A 79 -15.53 -2.15 9.06
C PHE A 79 -15.25 -0.68 9.42
N GLN A 80 -14.47 -0.47 10.48
CA GLN A 80 -13.99 0.85 10.89
C GLN A 80 -12.47 0.89 10.86
N TYR A 81 -11.92 1.43 9.77
CA TYR A 81 -10.48 1.57 9.63
C TYR A 81 -9.91 2.54 10.67
N LYS A 82 -8.86 2.11 11.40
CA LYS A 82 -8.10 2.99 12.28
C LYS A 82 -6.60 2.81 12.07
N PHE A 83 -5.92 3.92 11.79
CA PHE A 83 -4.47 3.88 11.69
C PHE A 83 -3.83 3.56 13.04
N THR A 84 -3.02 2.52 13.08
CA THR A 84 -2.15 2.18 14.19
C THR A 84 -0.75 1.87 13.65
N PRO A 85 0.33 2.44 14.24
CA PRO A 85 1.68 2.17 13.75
C PRO A 85 2.02 0.67 13.80
N ASP A 86 2.45 0.12 12.66
CA ASP A 86 2.93 -1.26 12.51
C ASP A 86 4.26 -1.25 11.77
N THR A 87 5.34 -1.55 12.48
CA THR A 87 6.67 -1.65 11.91
C THR A 87 6.99 -3.10 11.58
N GLY A 88 6.69 -3.51 10.35
CA GLY A 88 7.13 -4.79 9.80
C GLY A 88 8.51 -4.72 9.14
N SER A 89 9.09 -5.89 8.85
CA SER A 89 10.27 -5.99 7.97
C SER A 89 9.96 -5.46 6.56
N LEU A 90 11.00 -5.05 5.82
CA LEU A 90 10.85 -4.56 4.44
C LEU A 90 10.14 -5.59 3.53
N HIS A 91 10.42 -6.87 3.74
CA HIS A 91 9.75 -7.98 3.05
C HIS A 91 8.25 -8.07 3.38
N GLN A 92 7.87 -7.89 4.65
CA GLN A 92 6.46 -7.87 5.06
C GLN A 92 5.73 -6.62 4.54
N VAL A 93 6.38 -5.46 4.51
CA VAL A 93 5.84 -4.25 3.88
C VAL A 93 5.55 -4.52 2.40
N LEU A 94 6.52 -5.06 1.65
CA LEU A 94 6.33 -5.40 0.25
C LEU A 94 5.23 -6.46 0.05
N ALA A 95 5.17 -7.49 0.88
CA ALA A 95 4.14 -8.52 0.81
C ALA A 95 2.73 -7.94 1.06
N SER A 96 2.60 -7.06 2.06
CA SER A 96 1.34 -6.37 2.39
C SER A 96 0.89 -5.49 1.23
N LEU A 97 1.80 -4.71 0.65
CA LEU A 97 1.52 -3.84 -0.49
C LEU A 97 1.14 -4.63 -1.74
N ARG A 98 1.82 -5.76 -2.00
CA ARG A 98 1.47 -6.65 -3.13
C ARG A 98 0.09 -7.27 -2.95
N CYS A 99 -0.25 -7.67 -1.73
CA CYS A 99 -1.58 -8.19 -1.42
C CYS A 99 -2.65 -7.12 -1.70
N TRP A 100 -2.49 -5.92 -1.14
CA TRP A 100 -3.41 -4.81 -1.37
C TRP A 100 -3.54 -4.45 -2.85
N LEU A 101 -2.42 -4.33 -3.59
CA LEU A 101 -2.46 -4.07 -5.04
C LEU A 101 -3.19 -5.17 -5.80
N TYR A 102 -2.95 -6.44 -5.47
CA TYR A 102 -3.68 -7.54 -6.10
C TYR A 102 -5.18 -7.43 -5.84
N GLN A 103 -5.60 -7.17 -4.61
CA GLN A 103 -7.01 -6.98 -4.26
C GLN A 103 -7.65 -5.80 -4.98
N CYS A 104 -6.89 -4.74 -5.23
CA CYS A 104 -7.33 -3.55 -5.96
C CYS A 104 -7.19 -3.67 -7.49
N SER A 105 -6.62 -4.74 -8.02
CA SER A 105 -6.31 -4.86 -9.46
C SER A 105 -7.46 -5.42 -10.30
N GLU A 106 -8.52 -5.87 -9.64
CA GLU A 106 -9.34 -6.94 -10.17
C GLU A 106 -10.82 -6.51 -10.15
N GLY A 107 -11.33 -6.08 -11.30
CA GLY A 107 -12.61 -5.36 -11.47
C GLY A 107 -12.38 -4.12 -12.32
N ASP A 108 -13.43 -3.48 -12.84
CA ASP A 108 -13.33 -2.22 -13.60
C ASP A 108 -13.02 -1.02 -12.67
N ILE A 109 -12.21 -1.27 -11.64
CA ILE A 109 -11.57 -0.25 -10.81
C ILE A 109 -10.64 0.46 -11.78
N PRO A 110 -10.66 1.79 -11.86
CA PRO A 110 -9.78 2.46 -12.78
C PRO A 110 -8.35 2.07 -12.39
N GLU A 111 -7.67 1.31 -13.25
CA GLU A 111 -6.21 1.13 -13.22
C GLU A 111 -5.51 2.51 -13.18
N THR A 112 -6.26 3.56 -13.55
CA THR A 112 -5.97 5.00 -13.51
C THR A 112 -6.23 5.69 -12.17
N SER A 113 -6.58 4.94 -11.11
CA SER A 113 -6.58 5.45 -9.74
C SER A 113 -5.17 5.95 -9.43
N GLY A 114 -5.01 7.28 -9.28
CA GLY A 114 -3.70 7.87 -8.99
C GLY A 114 -3.05 7.27 -7.73
N LEU A 115 -3.87 6.80 -6.78
CA LEU A 115 -3.40 6.08 -5.60
C LEU A 115 -2.87 4.68 -5.94
N TYR A 116 -3.57 3.91 -6.77
CA TYR A 116 -3.11 2.59 -7.22
C TYR A 116 -1.78 2.68 -7.99
N GLU A 117 -1.67 3.65 -8.89
CA GLU A 117 -0.42 3.91 -9.61
C GLU A 117 0.71 4.35 -8.68
N ALA A 118 0.43 5.23 -7.73
CA ALA A 118 1.39 5.66 -6.72
C ALA A 118 1.90 4.48 -5.90
N MET A 119 1.00 3.62 -5.42
CA MET A 119 1.34 2.41 -4.68
C MET A 119 2.11 1.40 -5.52
N THR A 120 1.82 1.29 -6.81
CA THR A 120 2.60 0.47 -7.75
C THR A 120 4.03 0.97 -7.90
N LYS A 121 4.24 2.28 -7.99
CA LYS A 121 5.58 2.90 -8.01
C LYS A 121 6.33 2.64 -6.70
N ILE A 122 5.66 2.81 -5.56
CA ILE A 122 6.21 2.53 -4.22
C ILE A 122 6.64 1.05 -4.10
N LYS A 123 5.81 0.11 -4.59
CA LYS A 123 6.14 -1.32 -4.63
C LYS A 123 7.45 -1.58 -5.39
N HIS A 124 7.67 -0.91 -6.52
CA HIS A 124 8.92 -1.05 -7.26
C HIS A 124 10.11 -0.51 -6.48
N SER A 125 9.99 0.66 -5.88
CA SER A 125 11.07 1.25 -5.06
C SER A 125 11.42 0.35 -3.86
N LEU A 126 10.43 -0.23 -3.18
CA LEU A 126 10.63 -1.21 -2.11
C LEU A 126 11.35 -2.47 -2.60
N ALA A 127 10.96 -2.99 -3.76
CA ALA A 127 11.59 -4.18 -4.32
C ALA A 127 13.06 -3.91 -4.68
N TYR A 128 13.37 -2.74 -5.24
CA TYR A 128 14.76 -2.33 -5.49
C TYR A 128 15.57 -2.22 -4.20
N GLU A 129 15.02 -1.65 -3.14
CA GLU A 129 15.73 -1.56 -1.85
C GLU A 129 16.02 -2.95 -1.25
N ILE A 130 15.09 -3.90 -1.37
CA ILE A 130 15.31 -5.29 -0.95
C ILE A 130 16.44 -5.92 -1.76
N ILE A 131 16.43 -5.74 -3.09
CA ILE A 131 17.47 -6.28 -3.98
C ILE A 131 18.82 -5.66 -3.65
N ASP A 132 18.89 -4.33 -3.52
CA ASP A 132 20.12 -3.60 -3.18
C ASP A 132 20.70 -4.03 -1.83
N ALA A 133 19.83 -4.38 -0.88
CA ALA A 133 20.24 -4.88 0.41
C ALA A 133 20.72 -6.34 0.37
N SER A 134 20.34 -7.12 -0.64
CA SER A 134 20.58 -8.57 -0.70
C SER A 134 22.07 -8.93 -0.80
N PRO A 135 22.52 -10.01 -0.13
CA PRO A 135 23.89 -10.51 -0.26
C PRO A 135 24.28 -10.85 -1.70
N GLU A 136 23.34 -11.43 -2.46
CA GLU A 136 23.54 -11.87 -3.84
C GLU A 136 23.84 -10.68 -4.75
N TRP A 137 23.09 -9.58 -4.62
CA TRP A 137 23.35 -8.37 -5.39
C TRP A 137 24.71 -7.76 -5.05
N LYS A 138 25.05 -7.68 -3.76
CA LYS A 138 26.34 -7.14 -3.29
C LYS A 138 27.54 -7.96 -3.77
N ALA A 139 27.36 -9.27 -3.96
CA ALA A 139 28.39 -10.18 -4.46
C ALA A 139 28.51 -10.19 -6.00
N THR A 140 27.66 -9.43 -6.70
CA THR A 140 27.64 -9.42 -8.17
C THR A 140 28.93 -8.79 -8.72
N THR A 141 29.56 -9.48 -9.67
CA THR A 141 30.69 -8.93 -10.44
C THR A 141 30.16 -8.00 -11.52
N TRP A 142 30.56 -6.73 -11.44
CA TRP A 142 30.32 -5.75 -12.49
C TRP A 142 31.39 -5.93 -13.57
N GLY A 143 30.97 -5.95 -14.84
CA GLY A 143 31.85 -6.15 -15.99
C GLY A 143 32.82 -4.99 -16.22
#